data_AF-A0A0J0Y0M7-F1
#
_entry.id   AF-A0A0J0Y0M7-F1
#
_cell.length_a   1.000
_cell.length_b   1.000
_cell.length_c   1.000
_cell.angle_alpha   90.00
_cell.angle_beta   90.00
_cell.angle_gamma   90.00
#
_symmetry.space_group_name_H-M   'P 1'
#
loop_
_entity.id
_entity.type
_entity.pdbx_description
1 polymer ?
#
loop_
_entity_poly.entity_id
_entity_poly.type
_entity_poly.pdbx_seq_one_letter_code
_entity_poly.pdbx_strand_id
1 'polypeptide(L)'
;KDDRGGPTSLDLNAFLLIKEFLWVGGSYRTGVKLYDKSYLQADLTPRNSAVAAIQIFPSEKIRIGYGYDFSIGPLQGYSGGTHEISIAYSFIKPNIRLATPRVF
;
A
#
# COMPACT_ATOMS: atom_id res chain seq x y z
N LYS A 1 -1.87 -15.67 -23.61
CA LYS A 1 -3.11 -16.37 -23.21
C LYS A 1 -3.70 -15.54 -22.09
N ASP A 2 -4.72 -14.75 -22.42
CA ASP A 2 -5.15 -13.54 -21.72
C ASP A 2 -6.42 -13.86 -20.94
N ASP A 3 -6.34 -13.90 -19.62
CA ASP A 3 -7.42 -14.31 -18.71
C ASP A 3 -8.49 -13.22 -18.60
N ARG A 4 -9.33 -13.15 -19.64
CA ARG A 4 -10.50 -12.25 -19.81
C ARG A 4 -11.68 -12.59 -18.90
N GLY A 5 -11.44 -12.85 -17.61
CA GLY A 5 -12.47 -13.28 -16.66
C GLY A 5 -12.43 -12.65 -15.26
N GLY A 6 -11.36 -11.94 -14.90
CA GLY A 6 -11.24 -11.31 -13.58
C GLY A 6 -11.93 -9.94 -13.52
N PRO A 7 -12.64 -9.60 -12.43
CA PRO A 7 -13.07 -8.22 -12.21
C PRO A 7 -11.85 -7.29 -12.22
N THR A 8 -11.91 -6.21 -13.00
CA THR A 8 -10.81 -5.26 -13.07
C THR A 8 -10.74 -4.48 -11.77
N SER A 9 -9.68 -4.68 -10.99
CA SER A 9 -9.38 -3.87 -9.81
C SER A 9 -8.50 -2.70 -10.23
N LEU A 10 -8.89 -1.49 -9.84
CA LEU A 10 -8.12 -0.28 -10.00
C LEU A 10 -7.63 0.18 -8.62
N ASP A 11 -6.31 0.28 -8.49
CA ASP A 11 -5.64 0.67 -7.26
C ASP A 11 -4.93 2.01 -7.48
N LEU A 12 -5.34 3.05 -6.75
CA LEU A 12 -4.69 4.35 -6.72
C LEU A 12 -3.94 4.51 -5.41
N ASN A 13 -2.68 4.92 -5.47
CA ASN A 13 -1.85 5.12 -4.29
C ASN A 13 -1.23 6.51 -4.35
N ALA A 14 -1.29 7.26 -3.26
CA ALA A 14 -0.71 8.58 -3.14
C ALA A 14 0.06 8.69 -1.83
N PHE A 15 1.36 9.00 -1.92
CA PHE A 15 2.22 9.19 -0.75
C PHE A 15 3.01 10.49 -0.91
N LEU A 16 3.10 11.24 0.17
CA LEU A 16 3.85 12.48 0.28
C LEU A 16 4.98 12.27 1.29
N LEU A 17 6.19 12.60 0.86
CA LEU A 17 7.38 12.60 1.70
C LEU A 17 7.66 14.03 2.19
N ILE A 18 7.64 14.22 3.50
CA ILE A 18 7.86 15.48 4.18
C ILE A 18 9.19 15.40 4.92
N LYS A 19 10.11 16.32 4.58
CA LYS A 19 11.41 16.48 5.25
C LYS A 19 12.23 15.18 5.38
N GLU A 20 12.05 14.24 4.44
CA GLU A 20 12.73 12.93 4.39
C GLU A 20 12.49 12.01 5.60
N PHE A 21 11.75 12.45 6.63
CA PHE A 21 11.50 11.70 7.86
C PHE A 21 10.04 11.25 8.01
N LEU A 22 9.10 11.86 7.32
CA LEU A 22 7.67 11.59 7.46
C LEU A 22 7.06 11.28 6.09
N TRP A 23 6.51 10.09 5.95
CA TRP A 23 5.65 9.70 4.84
C TRP A 23 4.20 9.76 5.31
N VAL A 24 3.35 10.43 4.57
CA VAL A 24 1.91 10.43 4.79
C VAL A 24 1.23 10.17 3.47
N GLY A 25 0.26 9.28 3.45
CA GLY A 25 -0.39 8.90 2.22
C GLY A 25 -1.60 8.01 2.43
N GLY A 26 -2.11 7.52 1.33
CA GLY A 26 -3.23 6.60 1.33
C GLY A 26 -3.31 5.82 0.03
N SER A 27 -4.06 4.74 0.09
CA SER A 27 -4.43 3.92 -1.04
C SER A 27 -5.94 3.96 -1.21
N TYR A 28 -6.42 3.97 -2.44
CA TYR A 28 -7.81 3.76 -2.76
C TYR A 28 -7.91 2.66 -3.79
N ARG A 29 -8.53 1.55 -3.39
CA ARG A 29 -8.80 0.40 -4.23
C ARG A 29 -10.29 0.36 -4.55
N THR A 30 -10.61 0.31 -5.84
CA THR A 30 -11.97 0.14 -6.32
C THR A 30 -12.03 -0.99 -7.33
N GLY A 31 -12.98 -1.90 -7.14
CA GLY A 31 -13.30 -2.92 -8.14
C GLY A 31 -14.22 -2.34 -9.19
N VAL A 32 -13.70 -2.03 -10.38
CA VAL A 32 -14.49 -1.52 -11.51
C VAL A 32 -14.81 -2.68 -12.45
N LYS A 33 -16.09 -3.05 -12.57
CA LYS A 33 -16.53 -3.93 -13.66
C LYS A 33 -16.52 -3.12 -14.96
N LEU A 34 -15.44 -3.22 -15.73
CA LEU A 34 -15.26 -2.52 -17.00
C LEU A 34 -16.04 -3.12 -18.19
N TYR A 35 -16.64 -4.29 -18.05
CA TYR A 35 -17.43 -4.94 -19.12
C TYR A 35 -18.83 -5.31 -18.64
N ASP A 36 -19.85 -4.74 -19.29
CA ASP A 36 -21.25 -5.21 -19.26
C ASP A 36 -21.33 -6.59 -19.93
N LYS A 37 -20.94 -7.64 -19.21
CA LYS A 37 -21.24 -9.01 -19.63
C LYS A 37 -22.56 -9.43 -19.00
N SER A 38 -23.60 -9.48 -19.84
CA SER A 38 -24.99 -9.94 -19.61
C SER A 38 -25.16 -11.33 -18.96
N TYR A 39 -24.08 -11.98 -18.52
CA TYR A 39 -24.07 -13.32 -17.90
C TYR A 39 -23.53 -13.33 -16.44
N LEU A 40 -23.13 -12.18 -15.88
CA LEU A 40 -22.64 -12.08 -14.50
C LEU A 40 -23.66 -11.34 -13.64
N GLN A 41 -24.13 -12.03 -12.59
CA GLN A 41 -25.09 -11.55 -11.59
C GLN A 41 -24.92 -10.05 -11.26
N ALA A 42 -26.05 -9.34 -11.31
CA ALA A 42 -26.18 -7.89 -11.10
C ALA A 42 -25.91 -7.43 -9.65
N ASP A 43 -25.44 -8.33 -8.78
CA ASP A 43 -25.29 -8.12 -7.33
C ASP A 43 -23.83 -8.20 -6.84
N LEU A 44 -22.88 -8.05 -7.76
CA LEU A 44 -21.46 -7.91 -7.39
C LEU A 44 -21.22 -6.47 -6.95
N THR A 45 -21.52 -6.25 -5.67
CA THR A 45 -21.17 -5.05 -4.93
C THR A 45 -19.69 -4.71 -5.15
N PRO A 46 -19.36 -3.53 -5.71
CA PRO A 46 -17.98 -3.10 -5.85
C PRO A 46 -17.35 -3.00 -4.45
N ARG A 47 -16.36 -3.86 -4.18
CA ARG A 47 -15.56 -3.79 -2.95
C ARG A 47 -14.63 -2.59 -3.10
N ASN A 48 -15.07 -1.46 -2.54
CA ASN A 48 -14.27 -0.25 -2.46
C ASN A 48 -13.62 -0.20 -1.07
N SER A 49 -12.32 0.09 -1.03
CA SER A 49 -11.57 0.26 0.22
C SER A 49 -10.61 1.43 0.07
N ALA A 50 -10.64 2.35 1.03
CA ALA A 50 -9.60 3.35 1.21
C ALA A 50 -8.68 2.93 2.36
N VAL A 51 -7.42 3.30 2.27
CA VAL A 51 -6.40 3.09 3.27
C VAL A 51 -5.74 4.43 3.50
N ALA A 52 -5.58 4.82 4.76
CA ALA A 52 -4.73 5.94 5.13
C ALA A 52 -3.50 5.38 5.85
N ALA A 53 -2.30 5.83 5.50
CA ALA A 53 -1.06 5.36 6.10
C ALA A 53 -0.10 6.50 6.39
N ILE A 54 0.54 6.43 7.54
CA ILE A 54 1.58 7.36 8.00
C ILE A 54 2.80 6.53 8.36
N GLN A 55 3.99 6.93 7.91
CA GLN A 55 5.24 6.28 8.29
C GLN A 55 6.24 7.35 8.73
N ILE A 56 6.91 7.11 9.84
CA ILE A 56 7.97 7.95 10.38
C ILE A 56 9.31 7.20 10.32
N PHE A 57 10.37 7.96 10.12
CA PHE A 57 11.75 7.50 10.08
C PHE A 57 12.54 8.27 11.14
N PRO A 58 12.51 7.83 12.41
CA PRO A 58 13.26 8.50 13.49
C PRO A 58 14.77 8.48 13.26
N SER A 59 15.25 7.45 12.54
CA SER A 59 16.65 7.25 12.17
C SER A 59 16.69 6.54 10.82
N GLU A 60 17.81 6.59 10.10
CA GLU A 60 17.99 5.84 8.84
C GLU A 60 17.79 4.33 8.98
N LYS A 61 17.93 3.81 10.20
CA LYS A 61 17.80 2.38 10.53
C LYS A 61 16.41 1.98 10.98
N ILE A 62 15.54 2.90 11.37
CA ILE A 62 14.25 2.57 12.01
C ILE A 62 13.14 3.24 11.21
N ARG A 63 12.13 2.45 10.85
CA ARG A 63 10.88 2.93 10.26
C ARG A 63 9.73 2.44 11.13
N ILE A 64 8.82 3.33 11.46
CA ILE A 64 7.58 2.99 12.16
C ILE A 64 6.44 3.49 11.30
N GLY A 65 5.50 2.62 10.98
CA GLY A 65 4.31 2.95 10.20
C GLY A 65 3.04 2.65 10.96
N TYR A 66 2.01 3.39 10.64
CA TYR A 66 0.65 3.20 11.11
C TYR A 66 -0.31 3.33 9.93
N GLY A 67 -1.16 2.35 9.74
CA GLY A 67 -2.17 2.28 8.69
C GLY A 67 -3.56 2.18 9.29
N TYR A 68 -4.53 2.76 8.59
CA TYR A 68 -5.94 2.59 8.86
C TYR A 68 -6.67 2.23 7.57
N ASP A 69 -7.31 1.06 7.56
CA ASP A 69 -8.09 0.58 6.43
C ASP A 69 -9.57 0.89 6.63
N PHE A 70 -10.10 1.78 5.79
CA PHE A 70 -11.50 2.11 5.67
C PHE A 70 -12.14 1.28 4.54
N SER A 71 -13.02 0.35 4.88
CA SER A 71 -13.88 -0.31 3.87
C SER A 71 -15.05 0.61 3.49
N ILE A 72 -15.20 0.94 2.20
CA ILE A 72 -16.20 1.88 1.64
C ILE A 72 -17.27 1.11 0.84
N GLY A 73 -17.67 -0.07 1.32
CA GLY A 73 -18.74 -0.89 0.73
C GLY A 73 -19.86 -1.20 1.74
N PRO A 74 -20.95 -1.87 1.34
CA PRO A 74 -22.04 -2.27 2.26
C PRO A 74 -21.61 -3.23 3.38
N LEU A 75 -20.38 -3.75 3.33
CA LEU A 75 -19.70 -4.47 4.43
C LEU A 75 -19.12 -3.53 5.51
N GLN A 76 -19.26 -2.21 5.37
CA GLN A 76 -18.81 -1.21 6.35
C GLN A 76 -19.45 -1.42 7.74
N GLY A 77 -20.65 -2.00 7.80
CA GLY A 77 -21.30 -2.36 9.07
C GLY A 77 -20.75 -3.63 9.74
N TYR A 78 -19.99 -4.47 9.02
CA TYR A 78 -19.49 -5.76 9.52
C TYR A 78 -18.00 -5.74 9.87
N SER A 79 -17.22 -4.87 9.23
CA SER A 79 -15.79 -4.75 9.45
C SER A 79 -15.49 -3.33 9.93
N GLY A 80 -15.50 -3.14 11.25
CA GLY A 80 -14.92 -1.94 11.86
C GLY A 80 -13.49 -1.77 11.33
N GLY A 81 -13.13 -0.56 10.90
CA GLY A 81 -11.87 -0.34 10.20
C GLY A 81 -10.66 -0.89 10.95
N THR A 82 -9.66 -1.36 10.19
CA THR A 82 -8.52 -2.09 10.75
C THR A 82 -7.39 -1.13 11.04
N HIS A 83 -6.84 -1.21 12.26
CA HIS A 83 -5.65 -0.46 12.66
C HIS A 83 -4.42 -1.35 12.47
N GLU A 84 -3.50 -0.94 11.62
CA GLU A 84 -2.26 -1.66 11.39
C GLU A 84 -1.08 -0.85 11.91
N ILE A 85 -0.16 -1.51 12.61
CA ILE A 85 1.10 -0.92 13.07
C ILE A 85 2.23 -1.72 12.43
N SER A 86 3.18 -1.04 11.83
CA SER A 86 4.37 -1.64 11.23
C SER A 86 5.64 -1.06 11.88
N ILE A 87 6.62 -1.92 12.15
CA ILE A 87 7.93 -1.52 12.66
C ILE A 87 8.96 -2.24 11.81
N ALA A 88 9.91 -1.50 11.24
CA ALA A 88 10.99 -2.04 10.43
C ALA A 88 12.35 -1.54 10.95
N TYR A 89 13.32 -2.44 10.99
CA TYR A 89 14.71 -2.14 11.33
C TYR A 89 15.63 -2.55 10.18
N SER A 90 16.51 -1.64 9.77
CA SER A 90 17.43 -1.81 8.63
C SER A 90 18.89 -1.88 9.09
N PHE A 91 19.59 -2.94 8.69
CA PHE A 91 21.01 -3.12 8.93
C PHE A 91 21.82 -2.44 7.82
N ILE A 92 22.13 -1.16 7.99
CA ILE A 92 22.98 -0.41 7.06
C ILE A 92 24.44 -0.81 7.32
N LYS A 93 25.08 -1.50 6.35
CA LYS A 93 26.53 -1.73 6.39
C LYS A 93 27.24 -0.39 6.15
N PRO A 94 28.27 -0.02 6.94
CA PRO A 94 29.07 1.15 6.63
C PRO A 94 29.70 0.98 5.24
N ASN A 95 29.66 2.03 4.43
CA ASN A 95 30.29 2.05 3.11
C ASN A 95 31.80 1.95 3.31
N ILE A 96 32.33 0.72 3.26
CA ILE A 96 33.76 0.47 3.34
C ILE A 96 34.35 0.90 2.00
N ARG A 97 34.71 2.19 1.89
CA ARG A 97 35.61 2.64 0.82
C ARG A 97 36.90 1.84 0.98
N LEU A 98 37.12 0.86 0.09
CA LEU A 98 38.41 0.20 -0.07
C LEU A 98 39.43 1.31 -0.41
N ALA A 99 40.21 1.73 0.59
CA ALA A 99 41.08 2.89 0.48
C ALA A 99 42.27 2.68 -0.48
N THR A 100 42.55 1.45 -0.91
CA THR A 100 43.58 1.17 -1.93
C THR A 100 43.36 -0.21 -2.55
N PRO A 101 43.00 -0.32 -3.84
CA PRO A 101 43.23 -1.54 -4.59
C PRO A 101 44.72 -1.56 -4.94
N ARG A 102 45.53 -2.25 -4.13
CA ARG A 102 46.92 -2.54 -4.53
C ARG A 102 46.89 -3.81 -5.37
N VAL A 103 47.01 -3.64 -6.68
CA VAL A 103 47.33 -4.73 -7.62
C VAL A 103 48.85 -4.76 -7.77
N PHE A 104 49.39 -5.98 -7.81
CA PHE A 104 50.80 -6.38 -7.70
C PHE A 104 51.77 -5.60 -8.60
#